data_AF-A4J8F2-F1
#
_entry.id   AF-A4J8F2-F1
#
_cell.length_a   1.000
_cell.length_b   1.000
_cell.length_c   1.000
_cell.angle_alpha   90.00
_cell.angle_beta   90.00
_cell.angle_gamma   90.00
#
_symmetry.space_group_name_H-M   'P 1'
#
loop_
_entity.id
_entity.type
_entity.pdbx_description
1 polymer ?
#
loop_
_entity_poly.entity_id
_entity_poly.type
_entity_poly.pdbx_seq_one_letter_code
_entity_poly.pdbx_strand_id
1 'polypeptide(L)'
;MINLPNIRKKMIVSMTALVMSLLLLFIFQMGITFYTQAEVLNKLGERREKISLSAQVLTLAEKVISNPDKTESSLSQIEKINTKLLDLVHTTEGKKTVQNMTIAIGNVRHGGNVREIIEAAKDINEFQNRRLGEEITVLEEGIKARGWRAVVISILITIALGIFVVWGISKLGREYLLTKVVMQATSNGILVGNEKGRISVLNNTFCFLLGGCKRSDMIGRPLAEAGEPGRVLALAIHENKFEKGKEIIVKDPNENEVCLLVDTIPWKDEQDKVLGGMAVVRDNTVQWLEKKRVALENQDLREKADRDAMTGLFNYRAFIKQIDRVVSLSEDSFFP
;
A
#
# COMPACT_ATOMS: atom_id res chain seq x y z
N MET A 1 -0.94 -8.57 -20.59
CA MET A 1 -0.71 -7.12 -20.80
C MET A 1 -0.42 -6.47 -19.46
N ILE A 2 0.78 -5.90 -19.28
CA ILE A 2 1.14 -5.24 -18.03
C ILE A 2 0.87 -3.74 -18.14
N ASN A 3 0.04 -3.25 -17.23
CA ASN A 3 -0.36 -1.86 -17.12
C ASN A 3 0.75 -1.07 -16.37
N LEU A 4 1.79 -0.65 -17.10
CA LEU A 4 2.93 0.13 -16.59
C LEU A 4 2.58 1.38 -15.76
N PRO A 5 1.57 2.22 -16.10
CA PRO A 5 1.17 3.34 -15.23
C PRO A 5 0.58 2.85 -13.90
N ASN A 6 0.02 1.64 -13.89
CA ASN A 6 -0.52 1.03 -12.68
C ASN A 6 0.59 0.54 -11.73
N ILE A 7 1.77 0.18 -12.24
CA ILE A 7 2.91 -0.21 -11.40
C ILE A 7 3.44 0.97 -10.60
N ARG A 8 3.64 2.14 -11.22
CA ARG A 8 4.07 3.34 -10.49
C ARG A 8 3.05 3.77 -9.43
N LYS A 9 1.75 3.76 -9.78
CA LYS A 9 0.68 4.03 -8.81
C LYS A 9 0.69 3.01 -7.66
N LYS A 10 0.76 1.70 -7.96
CA LYS A 10 0.85 0.65 -6.94
C LYS A 10 2.09 0.78 -6.06
N MET A 11 3.24 1.15 -6.63
CA MET A 11 4.47 1.38 -5.88
C MET A 11 4.33 2.58 -4.94
N ILE A 12 3.82 3.71 -5.44
CA ILE A 12 3.55 4.90 -4.60
C ILE A 12 2.55 4.57 -3.50
N VAL A 13 1.43 3.91 -3.82
CA VAL A 13 0.41 3.50 -2.84
C VAL A 13 0.98 2.54 -1.80
N SER A 14 1.82 1.58 -2.21
CA SER A 14 2.46 0.66 -1.27
C SER A 14 3.47 1.37 -0.36
N MET A 15 4.19 2.36 -0.89
CA MET A 15 5.18 3.12 -0.14
C MET A 15 4.50 4.08 0.84
N THR A 16 3.42 4.75 0.43
CA THR A 16 2.62 5.59 1.35
C THR A 16 1.93 4.75 2.42
N ALA A 17 1.37 3.60 2.07
CA ALA A 17 0.78 2.68 3.05
C ALA A 17 1.81 2.19 4.09
N LEU A 18 3.04 1.93 3.65
CA LEU A 18 4.14 1.55 4.53
C LEU A 18 4.53 2.68 5.49
N VAL A 19 4.70 3.90 4.98
CA VAL A 19 5.02 5.07 5.81
C VAL A 19 3.91 5.33 6.83
N MET A 20 2.64 5.24 6.41
CA MET A 20 1.50 5.38 7.31
C MET A 20 1.46 4.29 8.39
N SER A 21 1.80 3.05 8.03
CA SER A 21 1.85 1.94 8.99
C SER A 21 2.97 2.15 10.02
N LEU A 22 4.13 2.64 9.61
CA LEU A 22 5.24 3.01 10.49
C LEU A 22 4.86 4.16 11.44
N LEU A 23 4.17 5.18 10.93
CA LEU A 23 3.68 6.28 11.76
C LEU A 23 2.65 5.82 12.79
N LEU A 24 1.70 4.96 12.41
CA LEU A 24 0.72 4.40 13.34
C LEU A 24 1.38 3.58 14.44
N LEU A 25 2.38 2.76 14.09
CA LEU A 25 3.17 2.01 15.07
C LEU A 25 3.91 2.93 16.04
N PHE A 26 4.50 4.01 15.53
CA PHE A 26 5.19 5.00 16.37
C PHE A 26 4.24 5.71 17.33
N ILE A 27 3.07 6.14 16.85
CA ILE A 27 2.03 6.78 17.69
C ILE A 27 1.56 5.80 18.77
N PHE A 28 1.33 4.54 18.42
CA PHE A 28 0.92 3.51 19.36
C PHE A 28 1.98 3.26 20.44
N GLN A 29 3.26 3.19 20.06
CA GLN A 29 4.37 3.06 21.01
C GLN A 29 4.46 4.26 21.95
N MET A 30 4.37 5.48 21.42
CA MET A 30 4.32 6.71 22.23
C MET A 30 3.16 6.68 23.23
N GLY A 31 1.97 6.26 22.80
CA GLY A 31 0.79 6.14 23.66
C GLY A 31 1.00 5.18 24.83
N ILE A 32 1.57 4.01 24.58
CA ILE A 32 1.89 3.03 25.64
C ILE A 32 2.90 3.60 26.64
N THR A 33 3.97 4.24 26.14
CA THR A 33 4.99 4.83 27.00
C THR A 33 4.42 5.95 27.87
N PHE A 34 3.59 6.82 27.29
CA PHE A 34 2.95 7.92 28.00
C PHE A 34 1.99 7.42 29.09
N TYR A 35 1.15 6.43 28.77
CA TYR A 35 0.25 5.81 29.75
C TYR A 35 1.00 5.21 30.93
N THR A 36 2.11 4.51 30.65
CA THR A 36 2.95 3.89 31.69
C THR A 36 3.60 4.96 32.58
N GLN A 37 4.09 6.05 32.00
CA GLN A 37 4.66 7.17 32.75
C GLN A 37 3.61 7.87 33.61
N ALA A 38 2.41 8.09 33.09
CA ALA A 38 1.31 8.70 33.84
C ALA A 38 0.90 7.85 35.06
N GLU A 39 0.82 6.52 34.89
CA GLU A 39 0.54 5.59 35.99
C GLU A 39 1.62 5.65 37.08
N VAL A 40 2.90 5.67 36.68
CA VAL A 40 4.04 5.78 37.60
C VAL A 40 4.02 7.12 38.35
N LEU A 41 3.76 8.22 37.66
CA LEU A 41 3.68 9.56 38.26
C LEU A 41 2.54 9.64 39.28
N ASN A 42 1.37 9.07 38.99
CA ASN A 42 0.25 9.04 39.93
C ASN A 42 0.61 8.26 41.21
N LYS A 43 1.23 7.09 41.09
CA LYS A 43 1.68 6.28 42.25
C LYS A 43 2.74 7.02 43.07
N LEU A 44 3.69 7.68 42.42
CA LEU A 44 4.72 8.49 43.08
C LEU A 44 4.11 9.73 43.78
N GLY A 45 3.08 10.34 43.20
CA GLY A 45 2.36 11.47 43.79
C GLY A 45 1.69 11.09 45.11
N GLU A 46 0.89 10.03 45.12
CA GLU A 46 0.25 9.50 46.33
C GLU A 46 1.29 9.15 47.40
N ARG A 47 2.42 8.56 46.99
CA ARG A 47 3.49 8.17 47.92
C ARG A 47 4.21 9.37 48.53
N ARG A 48 4.53 10.38 47.72
CA ARG A 48 5.16 11.62 48.18
C ARG A 48 4.28 12.33 49.20
N GLU A 49 2.97 12.28 49.01
CA GLU A 49 2.00 12.81 49.98
C GLU A 49 2.05 12.05 51.30
N LYS A 50 2.04 10.70 51.29
CA LYS A 50 2.15 9.89 52.52
C LYS A 50 3.42 10.21 53.31
N ILE A 51 4.57 10.30 52.65
CA ILE A 51 5.86 10.61 53.28
C ILE A 51 5.84 12.03 53.88
N SER A 52 5.33 13.01 53.13
CA SER A 52 5.20 14.39 53.58
C SER A 52 4.32 14.49 54.83
N LEU A 53 3.17 13.81 54.84
CA LEU A 53 2.27 13.79 55.99
C LEU A 53 2.91 13.09 57.20
N SER A 54 3.61 11.96 57.01
CA SER A 54 4.31 11.28 58.11
C SER A 54 5.43 12.13 58.72
N ALA A 55 6.19 12.85 57.89
CA ALA A 55 7.21 13.77 58.38
C ALA A 55 6.58 14.96 59.14
N GLN A 56 5.47 15.51 58.63
CA GLN A 56 4.73 16.57 59.33
C GLN A 56 4.23 16.11 60.69
N VAL A 57 3.65 14.90 60.80
CA VAL A 57 3.22 14.31 62.07
C VAL A 57 4.38 14.23 63.07
N LEU A 58 5.54 13.74 62.64
CA LEU A 58 6.72 13.64 63.49
C LEU A 58 7.18 15.03 63.99
N THR A 59 7.29 16.02 63.09
CA THR A 59 7.69 17.38 63.48
C THR A 59 6.68 18.07 64.42
N LEU A 60 5.39 17.79 64.26
CA LEU A 60 4.36 18.31 65.16
C LEU A 60 4.40 17.62 66.52
N ALA A 61 4.65 16.30 66.55
CA ALA A 61 4.82 15.54 67.78
C ALA A 61 6.02 16.06 68.61
N GLU A 62 7.14 16.36 67.96
CA GLU A 62 8.32 16.97 68.60
C GLU A 62 8.02 18.39 69.15
N LYS A 63 7.19 19.17 68.44
CA LYS A 63 6.75 20.49 68.89
C LYS A 63 5.85 20.44 70.13
N VAL A 64 5.02 19.39 70.27
CA VAL A 64 4.15 19.20 71.44
C VAL A 64 4.99 19.04 72.71
N ILE A 65 6.09 18.27 72.66
CA ILE A 65 7.02 18.16 73.80
C ILE A 65 7.71 19.50 74.09
N SER A 66 8.11 20.21 73.04
CA SER A 66 8.89 21.44 73.19
C SER A 66 8.06 22.64 73.68
N ASN A 67 6.74 22.66 73.45
CA ASN A 67 5.85 23.77 73.80
C ASN A 67 4.52 23.29 74.40
N PRO A 68 4.48 23.02 75.72
CA PRO A 68 3.29 22.52 76.41
C PRO A 68 2.06 23.42 76.24
N ASP A 69 2.25 24.74 76.19
CA ASP A 69 1.17 25.72 76.08
C ASP A 69 0.41 25.65 74.73
N LYS A 70 1.02 25.04 73.70
CA LYS A 70 0.42 24.87 72.36
C LYS A 70 0.03 23.42 72.06
N THR A 71 -0.06 22.59 73.10
CA THR A 71 -0.35 21.15 72.97
C THR A 71 -1.67 20.92 72.25
N GLU A 72 -2.77 21.55 72.69
CA GLU A 72 -4.10 21.25 72.13
C GLU A 72 -4.21 21.59 70.64
N SER A 73 -3.63 22.73 70.23
CA SER A 73 -3.60 23.14 68.82
C SER A 73 -2.79 22.17 67.97
N SER A 74 -1.64 21.71 68.48
CA SER A 74 -0.77 20.77 67.77
C SER A 74 -1.41 19.37 67.69
N LEU A 75 -2.06 18.91 68.77
CA LEU A 75 -2.80 17.64 68.80
C LEU A 75 -3.94 17.63 67.79
N SER A 76 -4.71 18.72 67.68
CA SER A 76 -5.78 18.83 66.68
C SER A 76 -5.25 18.78 65.24
N GLN A 77 -4.09 19.40 64.97
CA GLN A 77 -3.44 19.31 63.65
C GLN A 77 -2.94 17.90 63.35
N ILE A 78 -2.32 17.24 64.33
CA ILE A 78 -1.86 15.86 64.21
C ILE A 78 -3.05 14.94 63.93
N GLU A 79 -4.16 15.07 64.68
CA GLU A 79 -5.38 14.28 64.49
C GLU A 79 -5.93 14.43 63.06
N LYS A 80 -6.02 15.68 62.56
CA LYS A 80 -6.46 15.94 61.17
C LYS A 80 -5.54 15.29 60.13
N ILE A 81 -4.23 15.38 60.31
CA ILE A 81 -3.26 14.75 59.40
C ILE A 81 -3.36 13.23 59.49
N ASN A 82 -3.54 12.68 60.69
CA ASN A 82 -3.63 11.25 60.95
C ASN A 82 -4.88 10.63 60.29
N THR A 83 -6.02 11.30 60.34
CA THR A 83 -7.23 10.89 59.61
C THR A 83 -6.98 10.85 58.10
N LYS A 84 -6.31 11.87 57.55
CA LYS A 84 -5.95 11.89 56.13
C LYS A 84 -4.96 10.77 55.76
N LEU A 85 -3.99 10.47 56.63
CA LEU A 85 -3.09 9.32 56.48
C LEU A 85 -3.85 8.00 56.50
N LEU A 86 -4.86 7.86 57.36
CA LEU A 86 -5.68 6.64 57.45
C LEU A 86 -6.42 6.34 56.14
N ASP A 87 -6.94 7.38 55.49
CA ASP A 87 -7.61 7.27 54.18
C ASP A 87 -6.63 6.89 53.05
N LEU A 88 -5.38 7.36 53.16
CA LEU A 88 -4.35 7.11 52.16
C LEU A 88 -3.63 5.76 52.35
N VAL A 89 -3.66 5.17 53.55
CA VAL A 89 -2.93 3.93 53.84
C VAL A 89 -3.83 2.71 53.64
N HIS A 90 -3.51 1.90 52.63
CA HIS A 90 -4.33 0.75 52.26
C HIS A 90 -3.92 -0.56 52.94
N THR A 91 -2.68 -0.66 53.41
CA THR A 91 -2.13 -1.88 54.03
C THR A 91 -2.60 -2.05 55.46
N THR A 92 -2.91 -3.28 55.88
CA THR A 92 -3.34 -3.59 57.25
C THR A 92 -2.32 -3.15 58.31
N GLU A 93 -1.03 -3.39 58.09
CA GLU A 93 0.04 -2.95 59.00
C GLU A 93 0.06 -1.43 59.12
N GLY A 94 0.10 -0.71 58.01
CA GLY A 94 0.08 0.76 58.03
C GLY A 94 -1.18 1.35 58.68
N LYS A 95 -2.36 0.76 58.45
CA LYS A 95 -3.60 1.18 59.13
C LYS A 95 -3.48 1.00 60.64
N LYS A 96 -2.90 -0.11 61.09
CA LYS A 96 -2.63 -0.37 62.51
C LYS A 96 -1.68 0.68 63.10
N THR A 97 -0.59 1.03 62.39
CA THR A 97 0.35 2.06 62.85
C THR A 97 -0.31 3.44 62.97
N VAL A 98 -1.15 3.81 62.00
CA VAL A 98 -1.94 5.06 62.04
C VAL A 98 -3.00 5.03 63.16
N GLN A 99 -3.63 3.88 63.43
CA GLN A 99 -4.59 3.73 64.54
C GLN A 99 -3.92 3.80 65.91
N ASN A 100 -2.72 3.23 66.07
CA ASN A 100 -1.93 3.36 67.30
C ASN A 100 -1.64 4.83 67.62
N MET A 101 -1.37 5.63 66.60
CA MET A 101 -1.21 7.09 66.75
C MET A 101 -2.50 7.77 67.23
N THR A 102 -3.67 7.38 66.71
CA THR A 102 -4.96 7.89 67.20
C THR A 102 -5.18 7.56 68.68
N ILE A 103 -4.81 6.35 69.11
CA ILE A 103 -4.90 5.92 70.51
C ILE A 103 -3.94 6.76 71.37
N ALA A 104 -2.70 6.95 70.95
CA ALA A 104 -1.72 7.77 71.66
C ALA A 104 -2.17 9.24 71.83
N ILE A 105 -2.76 9.84 70.78
CA ILE A 105 -3.37 11.18 70.86
C ILE A 105 -4.50 11.20 71.90
N GLY A 106 -5.36 10.18 71.88
CA GLY A 106 -6.43 10.01 72.87
C GLY A 106 -5.88 9.94 74.29
N ASN A 107 -4.86 9.11 74.54
CA ASN A 107 -4.25 8.97 75.85
C ASN A 107 -3.69 10.31 76.38
N VAL A 108 -2.96 11.05 75.54
CA VAL A 108 -2.37 12.34 75.94
C VAL A 108 -3.42 13.39 76.25
N ARG A 109 -4.54 13.44 75.51
CA ARG A 109 -5.67 14.32 75.86
C ARG A 109 -6.26 14.03 77.24
N HIS A 110 -6.15 12.79 77.73
CA HIS A 110 -6.61 12.38 79.05
C HIS A 110 -5.50 12.46 80.12
N GLY A 111 -4.42 13.21 79.88
CA GLY A 111 -3.30 13.37 80.81
C GLY A 111 -2.25 12.27 80.74
N GLY A 112 -2.25 11.46 79.66
CA GLY A 112 -1.24 10.46 79.38
C GLY A 112 0.13 11.03 78.99
N ASN A 113 1.09 10.14 78.76
CA ASN A 113 2.48 10.52 78.50
C ASN A 113 2.67 10.98 77.05
N VAL A 114 3.12 12.22 76.84
CA VAL A 114 3.40 12.80 75.50
C VAL A 114 4.42 11.98 74.70
N ARG A 115 5.29 11.21 75.37
CA ARG A 115 6.25 10.32 74.70
C ARG A 115 5.58 9.26 73.81
N GLU A 116 4.38 8.80 74.16
CA GLU A 116 3.63 7.82 73.36
C GLU A 116 3.32 8.35 71.94
N ILE A 117 3.08 9.65 71.80
CA ILE A 117 2.82 10.29 70.50
C ILE A 117 4.08 10.33 69.64
N ILE A 118 5.25 10.63 70.23
CA ILE A 118 6.50 10.64 69.48
C ILE A 118 6.87 9.25 69.02
N GLU A 119 6.72 8.24 69.87
CA GLU A 119 7.00 6.86 69.53
C GLU A 119 6.10 6.38 68.38
N ALA A 120 4.79 6.62 68.47
CA ALA A 120 3.85 6.31 67.40
C ALA A 120 4.13 7.09 66.10
N ALA A 121 4.53 8.36 66.18
CA ALA A 121 4.91 9.17 65.02
C ALA A 121 6.19 8.64 64.35
N LYS A 122 7.18 8.22 65.15
CA LYS A 122 8.42 7.61 64.67
C LYS A 122 8.13 6.28 63.97
N ASP A 123 7.26 5.45 64.54
CA ASP A 123 6.81 4.19 63.94
C ASP A 123 6.13 4.42 62.59
N ILE A 124 5.26 5.42 62.47
CA ILE A 124 4.63 5.78 61.19
C ILE A 124 5.71 6.17 60.17
N ASN A 125 6.64 7.06 60.54
CA ASN A 125 7.68 7.53 59.63
C ASN A 125 8.62 6.39 59.19
N GLU A 126 9.04 5.53 60.11
CA GLU A 126 9.88 4.37 59.83
C GLU A 126 9.16 3.36 58.92
N PHE A 127 7.89 3.07 59.19
CA PHE A 127 7.06 2.23 58.34
C PHE A 127 6.95 2.79 56.92
N GLN A 128 6.70 4.10 56.76
CA GLN A 128 6.58 4.71 55.42
C GLN A 128 7.90 4.70 54.65
N ASN A 129 9.03 4.89 55.33
CA ASN A 129 10.37 4.85 54.73
C ASN A 129 10.78 3.43 54.31
N ARG A 130 10.54 2.42 55.17
CA ARG A 130 10.79 1.01 54.83
C ARG A 130 9.98 0.61 53.60
N ARG A 131 8.70 0.96 53.60
CA ARG A 131 7.79 0.60 52.52
C ARG A 131 8.08 1.36 51.22
N LEU A 132 8.66 2.56 51.29
CA LEU A 132 9.17 3.26 50.11
C LEU A 132 10.30 2.47 49.44
N GLY A 133 11.24 1.92 50.22
CA GLY A 133 12.33 1.10 49.66
C GLY A 133 11.83 -0.16 48.96
N GLU A 134 10.87 -0.86 49.57
CA GLU A 134 10.22 -2.03 48.97
C GLU A 134 9.44 -1.68 47.70
N GLU A 135 8.72 -0.56 47.69
CA GLU A 135 7.93 -0.16 46.52
C GLU A 135 8.81 0.36 45.39
N ILE A 136 9.92 1.05 45.67
CA ILE A 136 10.88 1.49 44.64
C ILE A 136 11.50 0.28 43.94
N THR A 137 11.91 -0.74 44.69
CA THR A 137 12.49 -1.97 44.12
C THR A 137 11.48 -2.72 43.25
N VAL A 138 10.24 -2.90 43.72
CA VAL A 138 9.16 -3.51 42.92
C VAL A 138 8.82 -2.67 41.68
N LEU A 139 8.83 -1.33 41.81
CA LEU A 139 8.58 -0.42 40.70
C LEU A 139 9.69 -0.51 39.64
N GLU A 140 10.95 -0.56 40.07
CA GLU A 140 12.12 -0.68 39.20
C GLU A 140 12.08 -2.00 38.42
N GLU A 141 11.82 -3.13 39.09
CA GLU A 141 11.62 -4.42 38.43
C GLU A 141 10.45 -4.40 37.45
N GLY A 142 9.33 -3.78 37.86
CA GLY A 142 8.15 -3.64 37.02
C GLY A 142 8.37 -2.77 35.78
N ILE A 143 9.13 -1.68 35.89
CA ILE A 143 9.51 -0.81 34.78
C ILE A 143 10.46 -1.55 33.85
N LYS A 144 11.47 -2.25 34.39
CA LYS A 144 12.43 -3.02 33.59
C LYS A 144 11.74 -4.14 32.80
N ALA A 145 10.85 -4.89 33.44
CA ALA A 145 10.09 -5.96 32.79
C ALA A 145 9.14 -5.43 31.70
N ARG A 146 8.40 -4.35 31.97
CA ARG A 146 7.50 -3.73 30.98
C ARG A 146 8.28 -3.10 29.82
N GLY A 147 9.37 -2.41 30.11
CA GLY A 147 10.27 -1.83 29.11
C GLY A 147 10.84 -2.90 28.18
N TRP A 148 11.33 -4.00 28.74
CA TRP A 148 11.85 -5.11 27.94
C TRP A 148 10.79 -5.74 27.03
N ARG A 149 9.57 -5.96 27.53
CA ARG A 149 8.47 -6.47 26.70
C ARG A 149 8.14 -5.53 25.54
N ALA A 150 8.09 -4.22 25.79
CA ALA A 150 7.83 -3.22 24.75
C ALA A 150 8.92 -3.22 23.67
N VAL A 151 10.19 -3.32 24.07
CA VAL A 151 11.33 -3.42 23.14
C VAL A 151 11.24 -4.68 22.28
N VAL A 152 10.98 -5.85 22.88
CA VAL A 152 10.85 -7.12 22.16
C VAL A 152 9.70 -7.07 21.15
N ILE A 153 8.53 -6.54 21.55
CA ILE A 153 7.38 -6.40 20.65
C ILE A 153 7.71 -5.46 19.48
N SER A 154 8.40 -4.34 19.74
CA SER A 154 8.84 -3.40 18.69
C SER A 154 9.77 -4.07 17.66
N ILE A 155 10.72 -4.87 18.13
CA ILE A 155 11.66 -5.60 17.26
C ILE A 155 10.89 -6.61 16.38
N LEU A 156 9.99 -7.40 16.98
CA LEU A 156 9.19 -8.39 16.24
C LEU A 156 8.35 -7.74 15.14
N ILE A 157 7.69 -6.62 15.45
CA ILE A 157 6.88 -5.89 14.48
C ILE A 157 7.76 -5.36 13.34
N THR A 158 8.94 -4.80 13.66
CA THR A 158 9.87 -4.26 12.65
C THR A 158 10.36 -5.35 11.70
N ILE A 159 10.70 -6.52 12.23
CA ILE A 159 11.11 -7.69 11.43
C ILE A 159 9.97 -8.14 10.52
N ALA A 160 8.75 -8.28 11.05
CA ALA A 160 7.58 -8.69 10.27
C ALA A 160 7.30 -7.71 9.12
N LEU A 161 7.40 -6.41 9.38
CA LEU A 161 7.22 -5.36 8.37
C LEU A 161 8.29 -5.47 7.28
N GLY A 162 9.55 -5.69 7.65
CA GLY A 162 10.66 -5.89 6.71
C GLY A 162 10.44 -7.09 5.78
N ILE A 163 10.01 -8.23 6.33
CA ILE A 163 9.69 -9.44 5.55
C ILE A 163 8.57 -9.16 4.54
N PHE A 164 7.52 -8.46 4.96
CA PHE A 164 6.38 -8.13 4.09
C PHE A 164 6.80 -7.27 2.89
N VAL A 165 7.69 -6.30 3.10
CA VAL A 165 8.22 -5.43 2.04
C VAL A 165 9.02 -6.22 1.02
N VAL A 166 9.96 -7.05 1.50
CA VAL A 166 10.81 -7.87 0.62
C VAL A 166 9.95 -8.82 -0.22
N TRP A 167 8.94 -9.43 0.39
CA TRP A 167 7.99 -10.29 -0.30
C TRP A 167 7.19 -9.54 -1.39
N GLY A 168 6.69 -8.34 -1.09
CA GLY A 168 5.97 -7.51 -2.06
C GLY A 168 6.83 -7.11 -3.27
N ILE A 169 8.07 -6.69 -3.04
CA ILE A 169 9.02 -6.34 -4.10
C ILE A 169 9.35 -7.55 -4.97
N SER A 170 9.62 -8.71 -4.36
CA SER A 170 9.92 -9.95 -5.08
C SER A 170 8.79 -10.38 -6.01
N LYS A 171 7.54 -10.28 -5.54
CA LYS A 171 6.35 -10.59 -6.33
C LYS A 171 6.23 -9.69 -7.57
N LEU A 172 6.42 -8.38 -7.40
CA LEU A 172 6.40 -7.42 -8.51
C LEU A 172 7.52 -7.67 -9.53
N GLY A 173 8.73 -8.02 -9.06
CA GLY A 173 9.85 -8.35 -9.93
C GLY A 173 9.59 -9.57 -10.82
N ARG A 174 8.92 -10.60 -10.29
CA ARG A 174 8.59 -11.81 -11.03
C ARG A 174 7.58 -11.55 -12.17
N GLU A 175 6.54 -10.76 -11.91
CA GLU A 175 5.55 -10.39 -12.94
C GLU A 175 6.19 -9.57 -14.07
N TYR A 176 7.08 -8.64 -13.72
CA TYR A 176 7.82 -7.84 -14.70
C TYR A 176 8.74 -8.71 -15.57
N LEU A 177 9.49 -9.63 -14.97
CA LEU A 177 10.36 -10.55 -15.69
C LEU A 177 9.58 -11.44 -16.67
N LEU A 178 8.47 -12.03 -16.23
CA LEU A 178 7.63 -12.88 -17.09
C LEU A 178 7.15 -12.12 -18.33
N THR A 179 6.68 -10.89 -18.17
CA THR A 179 6.23 -10.10 -19.33
C THR A 179 7.38 -9.68 -20.22
N LYS A 180 8.55 -9.36 -19.66
CA LYS A 180 9.73 -9.06 -20.47
C LYS A 180 10.15 -10.27 -21.31
N VAL A 181 10.15 -11.47 -20.71
CA VAL A 181 10.46 -12.72 -21.40
C VAL A 181 9.43 -13.02 -22.49
N VAL A 182 8.14 -12.91 -22.19
CA VAL A 182 7.06 -13.13 -23.19
C VAL A 182 7.19 -12.15 -24.36
N MET A 183 7.44 -10.85 -24.10
CA MET A 183 7.62 -9.86 -25.16
C MET A 183 8.89 -10.08 -26.01
N GLN A 184 9.93 -10.68 -25.43
CA GLN A 184 11.18 -11.00 -26.13
C GLN A 184 11.10 -12.31 -26.90
N ALA A 185 10.31 -13.28 -26.43
CA ALA A 185 10.17 -14.59 -27.05
C ALA A 185 9.21 -14.60 -28.25
N THR A 186 8.35 -13.59 -28.42
CA THR A 186 7.42 -13.52 -29.55
C THR A 186 8.13 -13.11 -30.84
N SER A 187 7.92 -13.90 -31.89
CA SER A 187 8.33 -13.59 -33.28
C SER A 187 7.50 -12.47 -33.94
N ASN A 188 6.46 -11.98 -33.27
CA ASN A 188 5.65 -10.86 -33.75
C ASN A 188 6.23 -9.53 -33.26
N GLY A 189 6.09 -8.48 -34.05
CA GLY A 189 6.33 -7.12 -33.62
C GLY A 189 5.29 -6.71 -32.57
N ILE A 190 5.73 -6.17 -31.45
CA ILE A 190 4.85 -5.63 -30.42
C ILE A 190 5.14 -4.13 -30.28
N LEU A 191 4.09 -3.32 -30.41
CA LEU A 191 4.09 -1.88 -30.15
C LEU A 191 3.04 -1.56 -29.09
N VAL A 192 3.42 -0.76 -28.11
CA VAL A 192 2.56 -0.40 -26.97
C VAL A 192 2.52 1.12 -26.84
N GLY A 193 1.32 1.69 -26.90
CA GLY A 193 1.04 3.11 -26.75
C GLY A 193 0.33 3.43 -25.43
N ASN A 194 0.55 4.62 -24.88
CA ASN A 194 -0.21 5.13 -23.73
C ASN A 194 -1.48 5.90 -24.16
N GLU A 195 -2.28 6.32 -23.18
CA GLU A 195 -3.50 7.13 -23.36
C GLU A 195 -3.29 8.42 -24.18
N LYS A 196 -2.06 8.94 -24.24
CA LYS A 196 -1.71 10.17 -24.99
C LYS A 196 -1.26 9.88 -26.41
N GLY A 197 -1.38 8.64 -26.87
CA GLY A 197 -0.92 8.22 -28.20
C GLY A 197 0.60 8.28 -28.36
N ARG A 198 1.36 8.06 -27.29
CA ARG A 198 2.84 7.99 -27.32
C ARG A 198 3.35 6.58 -27.06
N ILE A 199 4.44 6.23 -27.74
CA ILE A 199 5.11 4.95 -27.65
C ILE A 199 5.66 4.75 -26.24
N SER A 200 5.27 3.66 -25.58
CA SER A 200 5.71 3.31 -24.23
C SER A 200 6.67 2.12 -24.24
N VAL A 201 6.36 1.10 -25.03
CA VAL A 201 7.17 -0.12 -25.16
C VAL A 201 7.11 -0.61 -26.59
N LEU A 202 8.22 -1.17 -27.07
CA LEU A 202 8.26 -1.97 -28.28
C LEU A 202 9.30 -3.08 -28.13
N ASN A 203 9.17 -4.15 -28.91
CA ASN A 203 10.18 -5.22 -28.97
C ASN A 203 11.09 -5.06 -30.20
N ASN A 204 12.21 -5.79 -30.21
CA ASN A 204 13.17 -5.69 -31.32
C ASN A 204 12.56 -6.15 -32.64
N THR A 205 11.67 -7.15 -32.61
CA THR A 205 10.99 -7.66 -33.80
C THR A 205 10.18 -6.57 -34.50
N PHE A 206 9.51 -5.69 -33.76
CA PHE A 206 8.80 -4.54 -34.33
C PHE A 206 9.76 -3.59 -35.05
N CYS A 207 10.92 -3.31 -34.43
CA CYS A 207 11.96 -2.50 -35.07
C CYS A 207 12.49 -3.13 -36.36
N PHE A 208 12.74 -4.45 -36.35
CA PHE A 208 13.23 -5.17 -37.53
C PHE A 208 12.22 -5.13 -38.68
N LEU A 209 10.92 -5.33 -38.39
CA LEU A 209 9.85 -5.27 -39.39
C LEU A 209 9.66 -3.89 -40.04
N LEU A 210 10.17 -2.82 -39.41
CA LEU A 210 10.08 -1.45 -39.92
C LEU A 210 11.43 -0.90 -40.41
N GLY A 211 12.42 -1.76 -40.68
CA GLY A 211 13.69 -1.34 -41.25
C GLY A 211 14.78 -0.97 -40.24
N GLY A 212 14.72 -1.48 -39.01
CA GLY A 212 15.87 -1.51 -38.09
C GLY A 212 16.03 -0.29 -37.17
N CYS A 213 14.93 0.34 -36.74
CA CYS A 213 15.02 1.48 -35.83
C CYS A 213 15.54 1.10 -34.42
N LYS A 214 16.19 2.03 -33.72
CA LYS A 214 16.63 1.83 -32.33
C LYS A 214 15.48 2.04 -31.36
N ARG A 215 15.26 1.07 -30.48
CA ARG A 215 14.21 1.13 -29.44
C ARG A 215 14.29 2.37 -28.57
N SER A 216 15.49 2.78 -28.15
CA SER A 216 15.71 3.95 -27.29
C SER A 216 15.15 5.23 -27.90
N ASP A 217 15.22 5.34 -29.22
CA ASP A 217 14.96 6.58 -29.93
C ASP A 217 13.45 6.76 -30.17
N MET A 218 12.70 5.66 -30.14
CA MET A 218 11.26 5.61 -30.37
C MET A 218 10.43 5.78 -29.10
N ILE A 219 10.96 5.43 -27.93
CA ILE A 219 10.21 5.54 -26.67
C ILE A 219 9.87 7.02 -26.39
N GLY A 220 8.59 7.29 -26.10
CA GLY A 220 8.07 8.63 -25.81
C GLY A 220 7.62 9.42 -27.05
N ARG A 221 7.96 8.97 -28.26
CA ARG A 221 7.51 9.60 -29.49
C ARG A 221 6.01 9.34 -29.77
N PRO A 222 5.33 10.19 -30.54
CA PRO A 222 3.98 9.91 -31.04
C PRO A 222 3.89 8.57 -31.77
N LEU A 223 2.79 7.85 -31.60
CA LEU A 223 2.54 6.58 -32.26
C LEU A 223 2.60 6.69 -33.79
N ALA A 224 2.18 7.82 -34.36
CA ALA A 224 2.23 8.06 -35.80
C ALA A 224 3.66 8.02 -36.38
N GLU A 225 4.69 8.25 -35.56
CA GLU A 225 6.10 8.14 -35.99
C GLU A 225 6.58 6.69 -36.11
N ALA A 226 5.82 5.71 -35.59
CA ALA A 226 6.08 4.28 -35.79
C ALA A 226 5.48 3.74 -37.10
N GLY A 227 5.20 4.61 -38.06
CA GLY A 227 4.60 4.25 -39.35
C GLY A 227 3.11 3.89 -39.25
N GLU A 228 2.61 3.23 -40.30
CA GLU A 228 1.20 2.85 -40.42
C GLU A 228 0.69 1.97 -39.26
N PRO A 229 1.42 0.96 -38.75
CA PRO A 229 0.98 0.21 -37.58
C PRO A 229 0.75 1.09 -36.34
N GLY A 230 1.57 2.12 -36.17
CA GLY A 230 1.43 3.09 -35.09
C GLY A 230 0.21 4.01 -35.28
N ARG A 231 -0.08 4.45 -36.52
CA ARG A 231 -1.28 5.23 -36.83
C ARG A 231 -2.56 4.44 -36.56
N VAL A 232 -2.61 3.18 -36.98
CA VAL A 232 -3.74 2.29 -36.70
C VAL A 232 -3.93 2.10 -35.20
N LEU A 233 -2.84 1.96 -34.43
CA LEU A 233 -2.94 1.87 -32.97
C LEU A 233 -3.46 3.16 -32.34
N ALA A 234 -3.00 4.33 -32.81
CA ALA A 234 -3.47 5.62 -32.31
C ALA A 234 -4.98 5.79 -32.53
N LEU A 235 -5.48 5.38 -33.71
CA LEU A 235 -6.90 5.40 -34.03
C LEU A 235 -7.69 4.44 -33.14
N ALA A 236 -7.20 3.20 -32.96
CA ALA A 236 -7.83 2.21 -32.08
C ALA A 236 -7.93 2.66 -30.62
N ILE A 237 -6.93 3.40 -30.12
CA ILE A 237 -6.95 4.01 -28.78
C ILE A 237 -7.99 5.14 -28.71
N HIS A 238 -8.06 5.99 -29.74
CA HIS A 238 -8.97 7.12 -29.79
C HIS A 238 -10.44 6.70 -29.93
N GLU A 239 -10.72 5.76 -30.84
CA GLU A 239 -12.04 5.22 -31.12
C GLU A 239 -12.45 4.12 -30.13
N ASN A 240 -11.52 3.69 -29.27
CA ASN A 240 -11.74 2.63 -28.28
C ASN A 240 -12.24 1.33 -28.93
N LYS A 241 -11.67 0.99 -30.09
CA LYS A 241 -12.12 -0.10 -30.94
C LYS A 241 -11.00 -1.12 -31.13
N PHE A 242 -11.34 -2.40 -30.92
CA PHE A 242 -10.47 -3.51 -31.26
C PHE A 242 -10.52 -3.74 -32.78
N GLU A 243 -9.36 -3.65 -33.45
CA GLU A 243 -9.25 -4.02 -34.86
C GLU A 243 -8.37 -5.26 -34.98
N LYS A 244 -8.88 -6.30 -35.66
CA LYS A 244 -8.17 -7.56 -35.87
C LYS A 244 -7.89 -7.76 -37.34
N GLY A 245 -6.68 -8.22 -37.66
CA GLY A 245 -6.33 -8.68 -38.99
C GLY A 245 -6.31 -7.57 -40.04
N LYS A 246 -5.98 -6.33 -39.66
CA LYS A 246 -5.85 -5.24 -40.62
C LYS A 246 -4.57 -5.44 -41.43
N GLU A 247 -4.71 -5.67 -42.72
CA GLU A 247 -3.59 -5.80 -43.65
C GLU A 247 -3.09 -4.40 -44.02
N ILE A 248 -1.80 -4.16 -43.81
CA ILE A 248 -1.12 -2.91 -44.14
C ILE A 248 0.06 -3.23 -45.05
N ILE A 249 0.11 -2.58 -46.20
CA ILE A 249 1.23 -2.70 -47.13
C ILE A 249 2.24 -1.61 -46.78
N VAL A 250 3.46 -2.01 -46.46
CA VAL A 250 4.57 -1.11 -46.13
C VAL A 250 5.73 -1.42 -47.06
N LYS A 251 6.49 -0.40 -47.44
CA LYS A 251 7.75 -0.59 -48.16
C LYS A 251 8.88 -0.81 -47.16
N ASP A 252 9.60 -1.92 -47.29
CA ASP A 252 10.85 -2.15 -46.56
C ASP A 252 11.93 -1.15 -47.04
N PRO A 253 13.01 -0.87 -46.27
CA PRO A 253 14.21 -0.17 -46.74
C PRO A 253 14.75 -0.56 -48.13
N ASN A 254 14.50 -1.80 -48.58
CA ASN A 254 14.89 -2.26 -49.92
C ASN A 254 13.82 -1.96 -51.01
N GLU A 255 12.84 -1.11 -50.71
CA GLU A 255 11.68 -0.76 -51.55
C GLU A 255 10.72 -1.91 -51.90
N ASN A 256 10.90 -3.09 -51.32
CA ASN A 256 10.00 -4.22 -51.50
C ASN A 256 8.68 -4.02 -50.75
N GLU A 257 7.56 -4.45 -51.35
CA GLU A 257 6.24 -4.45 -50.70
C GLU A 257 6.14 -5.60 -49.68
N VAL A 258 5.97 -5.24 -48.41
CA VAL A 258 5.77 -6.16 -47.30
C VAL A 258 4.34 -6.00 -46.79
N CYS A 259 3.61 -7.11 -46.68
CA CYS A 259 2.26 -7.12 -46.12
C CYS A 259 2.35 -7.44 -44.62
N LEU A 260 1.97 -6.47 -43.79
CA LEU A 260 1.93 -6.61 -42.34
C LEU A 260 0.48 -6.80 -41.89
N LEU A 261 0.24 -7.80 -41.06
CA LEU A 261 -1.03 -8.01 -40.39
C LEU A 261 -0.98 -7.36 -39.01
N VAL A 262 -1.87 -6.42 -38.74
CA VAL A 262 -1.92 -5.66 -37.50
C VAL A 262 -3.19 -5.97 -36.71
N ASP A 263 -3.01 -6.43 -35.47
CA ASP A 263 -4.06 -6.56 -34.47
C ASP A 263 -3.88 -5.46 -33.43
N THR A 264 -4.87 -4.59 -33.23
CA THR A 264 -4.84 -3.51 -32.22
C THR A 264 -5.83 -3.77 -31.10
N ILE A 265 -5.33 -3.70 -29.86
CA ILE A 265 -6.09 -3.94 -28.64
C ILE A 265 -5.96 -2.71 -27.75
N PRO A 266 -6.95 -1.79 -27.71
CA PRO A 266 -7.02 -0.80 -26.64
C PRO A 266 -7.28 -1.51 -25.31
N TRP A 267 -6.68 -1.04 -24.22
CA TRP A 267 -6.98 -1.55 -22.88
C TRP A 267 -7.50 -0.44 -21.97
N LYS A 268 -8.37 -0.83 -21.05
CA LYS A 268 -9.09 0.05 -20.15
C LYS A 268 -8.78 -0.25 -18.68
N ASP A 269 -9.06 0.73 -17.83
CA ASP A 269 -9.14 0.56 -16.39
C ASP A 269 -10.48 -0.07 -15.96
N GLU A 270 -10.62 -0.42 -14.68
CA GLU A 270 -11.88 -0.90 -14.05
C GLU A 270 -13.04 0.09 -14.21
N GLN A 271 -12.74 1.36 -14.47
CA GLN A 271 -13.70 2.46 -14.69
C GLN A 271 -14.03 2.68 -16.18
N ASP A 272 -13.70 1.73 -17.05
CA ASP A 272 -13.88 1.79 -18.52
C ASP A 272 -13.09 2.92 -19.22
N LYS A 273 -12.17 3.59 -18.50
CA LYS A 273 -11.29 4.61 -19.07
C LYS A 273 -10.15 3.96 -19.86
N VAL A 274 -9.96 4.37 -21.12
CA VAL A 274 -8.84 3.91 -21.96
C VAL A 274 -7.51 4.39 -21.39
N LEU A 275 -6.60 3.46 -21.08
CA LEU A 275 -5.26 3.75 -20.53
C LEU A 275 -4.16 3.67 -21.59
N GLY A 276 -4.45 3.05 -22.74
CA GLY A 276 -3.51 2.86 -23.83
C GLY A 276 -3.95 1.72 -24.76
N GLY A 277 -3.01 1.22 -25.55
CA GLY A 277 -3.28 0.12 -26.47
C GLY A 277 -2.02 -0.60 -26.93
N MET A 278 -2.19 -1.81 -27.45
CA MET A 278 -1.13 -2.64 -28.00
C MET A 278 -1.44 -2.99 -29.46
N ALA A 279 -0.46 -2.85 -30.33
CA ALA A 279 -0.48 -3.42 -31.67
C ALA A 279 0.44 -4.65 -31.73
N VAL A 280 -0.09 -5.75 -32.23
CA VAL A 280 0.69 -6.94 -32.61
C VAL A 280 0.79 -6.95 -34.12
N VAL A 281 2.02 -6.86 -34.62
CA VAL A 281 2.34 -6.81 -36.03
C VAL A 281 2.98 -8.12 -36.44
N ARG A 282 2.47 -8.73 -37.50
CA ARG A 282 2.99 -9.99 -38.03
C ARG A 282 3.32 -9.80 -39.50
N ASP A 283 4.43 -10.37 -39.94
CA ASP A 283 4.70 -10.46 -41.36
C ASP A 283 3.74 -11.50 -41.98
N ASN A 284 2.97 -11.06 -42.96
CA ASN A 284 2.01 -11.87 -43.72
C ASN A 284 2.30 -11.86 -45.22
N THR A 285 3.50 -11.40 -45.62
CA THR A 285 3.87 -11.17 -47.02
C THR A 285 3.76 -12.43 -47.87
N VAL A 286 4.24 -13.57 -47.36
CA VAL A 286 4.17 -14.86 -48.07
C VAL A 286 2.73 -15.26 -48.36
N GLN A 287 1.85 -15.20 -47.36
CA GLN A 287 0.45 -15.57 -47.53
C GLN A 287 -0.29 -14.59 -48.43
N TRP A 288 0.03 -13.30 -48.35
CA TRP A 288 -0.56 -12.27 -49.19
C TRP A 288 -0.18 -12.46 -50.67
N LEU A 289 1.10 -12.72 -50.97
CA LEU A 289 1.57 -13.00 -52.33
C LEU A 289 0.92 -14.27 -52.90
N GLU A 290 0.79 -15.32 -52.08
CA GLU A 290 0.13 -16.56 -52.49
C GLU A 290 -1.35 -16.35 -52.79
N LYS A 291 -2.08 -15.62 -51.94
CA LYS A 291 -3.48 -15.24 -52.20
C LYS A 291 -3.62 -14.46 -53.50
N LYS A 292 -2.72 -13.50 -53.75
CA LYS A 292 -2.71 -12.70 -54.98
C LYS A 292 -2.47 -13.57 -56.22
N ARG A 293 -1.53 -14.52 -56.15
CA ARG A 293 -1.26 -15.49 -57.22
C ARG A 293 -2.48 -16.37 -57.50
N VAL A 294 -3.05 -16.97 -56.45
CA VAL A 294 -4.23 -17.83 -56.57
C VAL A 294 -5.44 -17.06 -57.12
N ALA A 295 -5.60 -15.78 -56.75
CA ALA A 295 -6.67 -14.93 -57.28
C ALA A 295 -6.49 -14.68 -58.79
N LEU A 296 -5.27 -14.39 -59.24
CA LEU A 296 -4.94 -14.20 -60.65
C LEU A 296 -5.14 -15.49 -61.45
N GLU A 297 -4.66 -16.63 -60.96
CA GLU A 297 -4.85 -17.94 -61.61
C GLU A 297 -6.33 -18.30 -61.71
N ASN A 298 -7.11 -18.08 -60.65
CA ASN A 298 -8.56 -18.30 -60.69
C ASN A 298 -9.28 -17.37 -61.67
N GLN A 299 -8.82 -16.13 -61.82
CA GLN A 299 -9.39 -15.21 -62.81
C GLN A 299 -9.08 -15.69 -64.23
N ASP A 300 -7.83 -16.06 -64.52
CA ASP A 300 -7.43 -16.60 -65.83
C ASP A 300 -8.18 -17.90 -66.16
N LEU A 301 -8.34 -18.80 -65.19
CA LEU A 301 -9.15 -20.01 -65.35
C LEU A 301 -10.62 -19.69 -65.61
N ARG A 302 -11.20 -18.68 -64.95
CA ARG A 302 -12.57 -18.22 -65.22
C ARG A 302 -12.70 -17.66 -66.62
N GLU A 303 -11.77 -16.82 -67.05
CA GLU A 303 -11.76 -16.24 -68.39
C GLU A 303 -11.62 -17.33 -69.47
N LYS A 304 -10.78 -18.34 -69.26
CA LYS A 304 -10.65 -19.51 -70.14
C LYS A 304 -11.89 -20.40 -70.11
N ALA A 305 -12.51 -20.58 -68.95
CA ALA A 305 -13.73 -21.37 -68.80
C ALA A 305 -14.97 -20.68 -69.37
N ASP A 306 -14.96 -19.36 -69.51
CA ASP A 306 -16.05 -18.57 -70.09
C ASP A 306 -15.89 -18.36 -71.61
N ARG A 307 -14.72 -18.67 -72.18
CA ARG A 307 -14.45 -18.54 -73.62
C ARG A 307 -14.46 -19.89 -74.34
N ASP A 308 -14.83 -19.88 -75.61
CA ASP A 308 -14.73 -21.01 -76.52
C ASP A 308 -13.29 -21.16 -77.02
N ALA A 309 -12.74 -22.38 -76.95
CA ALA A 309 -11.33 -22.64 -77.20
C ALA A 309 -10.90 -22.45 -78.67
N MET A 310 -11.84 -22.54 -79.61
CA MET A 310 -11.57 -22.42 -81.05
C MET A 310 -11.70 -20.97 -81.54
N THR A 311 -12.64 -20.21 -80.98
CA THR A 311 -13.02 -18.88 -81.50
C THR A 311 -12.61 -17.71 -80.58
N GLY A 312 -12.30 -17.97 -79.32
CA GLY A 312 -11.98 -16.94 -78.32
C GLY A 312 -13.17 -16.07 -77.90
N LEU A 313 -14.36 -16.33 -78.44
CA LEU A 313 -15.64 -15.71 -78.06
C LEU A 313 -16.18 -16.33 -76.77
N PHE A 314 -17.20 -15.72 -76.16
CA PHE A 314 -17.88 -16.36 -75.02
C PHE A 314 -18.49 -17.69 -75.43
N ASN A 315 -18.32 -18.71 -74.60
CA ASN A 315 -19.04 -19.96 -74.79
C ASN A 315 -20.52 -19.78 -74.45
N TYR A 316 -21.34 -20.73 -74.89
CA TYR A 316 -22.80 -20.65 -74.75
C TYR A 316 -23.25 -20.38 -73.30
N ARG A 317 -22.63 -21.04 -72.31
CA ARG A 317 -22.97 -20.87 -70.90
C ARG A 317 -22.66 -19.45 -70.39
N ALA A 318 -21.49 -18.92 -70.73
CA ALA A 318 -21.10 -17.56 -70.35
C ALA A 318 -21.94 -16.49 -71.06
N PHE A 319 -22.28 -16.73 -72.33
CA PHE A 319 -23.13 -15.86 -73.13
C PHE A 319 -24.56 -15.76 -72.58
N ILE A 320 -25.21 -16.88 -72.27
CA ILE A 320 -26.55 -16.89 -71.65
C ILE A 320 -26.54 -16.17 -70.31
N LYS A 321 -25.51 -16.39 -69.48
CA LYS A 321 -25.36 -15.71 -68.18
C LYS A 321 -25.20 -14.19 -68.31
N GLN A 322 -24.55 -13.71 -69.38
CA GLN A 322 -24.44 -12.29 -69.69
C GLN A 322 -25.80 -11.70 -70.12
N ILE A 323 -26.54 -12.42 -70.97
CA ILE A 323 -27.89 -12.01 -71.37
C ILE A 323 -28.81 -11.92 -70.14
N ASP A 324 -28.84 -12.94 -69.29
CA ASP A 324 -29.66 -12.96 -68.07
C ASP A 324 -29.33 -11.77 -67.15
N ARG A 325 -28.04 -11.43 -67.01
CA ARG A 325 -27.60 -10.27 -66.20
C ARG A 325 -28.05 -8.94 -66.78
N VAL A 326 -28.03 -8.78 -68.11
CA VAL A 326 -28.49 -7.55 -68.77
C VAL A 326 -30.01 -7.42 -68.65
N VAL A 327 -30.74 -8.53 -68.80
CA VAL A 327 -32.20 -8.56 -68.61
C VAL A 327 -32.56 -8.18 -67.18
N SER A 328 -31.92 -8.76 -66.17
CA SER A 328 -32.20 -8.43 -64.76
C SER A 328 -31.89 -6.96 -64.42
N LEU A 329 -30.80 -6.41 -64.97
CA LEU A 329 -30.45 -5.00 -64.76
C LEU A 329 -31.43 -4.05 -65.46
N SER A 330 -32.01 -4.48 -66.59
CA SER A 330 -33.03 -3.71 -67.29
C SER A 330 -34.39 -3.73 -66.58
N GLU A 331 -34.75 -4.84 -65.93
CA GLU A 331 -35.98 -4.96 -65.11
C GLU A 331 -35.91 -4.09 -63.85
N ASP A 332 -34.76 -4.03 -63.16
CA ASP A 332 -34.55 -3.16 -61.99
C ASP A 332 -34.56 -1.66 -62.36
N SER A 333 -34.23 -1.30 -63.61
CA SER A 333 -34.29 0.10 -64.08
C SER A 333 -35.68 0.52 -64.59
N PHE A 334 -36.62 -0.42 -64.74
CA PHE A 334 -37.98 -0.16 -65.24
C PHE A 334 -39.03 -0.08 -64.11
N PHE A 335 -38.68 -0.39 -62.87
CA PHE A 335 -39.52 -0.18 -61.69
C PHE A 335 -38.79 0.68 -60.63
N PRO A 336 -38.94 2.01 -60.67
CA PRO A 336 -38.72 2.88 -59.50
C PRO A 336 -39.78 2.70 -58.41
#